data_AF-A0A069DUI2-F1
#
_entry.id   AF-A0A069DUI2-F1
#
_cell.length_a   1.000
_cell.length_b   1.000
_cell.length_c   1.000
_cell.angle_alpha   90.00
_cell.angle_beta   90.00
_cell.angle_gamma   90.00
#
_symmetry.space_group_name_H-M   'P 1'
#
loop_
_entity.id
_entity.type
_entity.pdbx_description
1 polymer ?
#
loop_
_entity_poly.entity_id
_entity_poly.type
_entity_poly.pdbx_seq_one_letter_code
_entity_poly.pdbx_strand_id
1 'polypeptide(L)'
;EYVCNTYFHSNAIMIAIAVIQLMCTIQAFRGRHLPSVMNDGVVLMFTTLILTASFVVCFIIVPFQRPIEKEISQCIAILANTMVITFLMYGLKAYRILFHPEQNTRAYFRNQCLTEMRQDVNQRIEMR
;
A
#
# COMPACT_ATOMS: atom_id res chain seq x y z
N GLU A 1 10.46 -0.42 34.98
CA GLU A 1 9.77 0.15 33.80
C GLU A 1 10.79 0.91 32.97
N TYR A 2 10.98 0.56 31.70
CA TYR A 2 11.88 1.30 30.80
C TYR A 2 11.04 2.32 30.04
N VAL A 3 10.84 3.51 30.62
CA VAL A 3 10.21 4.64 29.92
C VAL A 3 11.34 5.43 29.28
N CYS A 4 11.54 5.26 27.98
CA CYS A 4 12.55 6.01 27.23
C CYS A 4 12.09 7.45 27.02
N ASN A 5 12.98 8.43 27.23
CA ASN A 5 12.72 9.83 26.94
C ASN A 5 12.92 10.09 25.42
N THR A 6 11.90 9.80 24.62
CA THR A 6 11.94 9.81 23.14
C THR A 6 11.18 10.96 22.48
N TYR A 7 10.67 11.92 23.25
CA TYR A 7 9.70 12.94 22.77
C TYR A 7 10.14 13.71 21.51
N PHE A 8 11.39 14.20 21.45
CA PHE A 8 11.85 14.98 20.30
C PHE A 8 12.06 14.11 19.05
N HIS A 9 12.66 12.92 19.22
CA HIS A 9 12.93 12.02 18.10
C HIS A 9 11.64 11.40 17.54
N SER A 10 10.68 11.08 18.43
CA SER A 10 9.40 10.49 18.06
C SER A 10 8.56 11.42 17.16
N ASN A 11 8.49 12.71 17.48
CA ASN A 11 7.70 13.67 16.69
C ASN A 11 8.26 13.88 15.27
N ALA A 12 9.58 13.96 15.12
CA ALA A 12 10.22 14.09 13.81
C ALA A 12 9.95 12.87 12.92
N ILE A 13 10.01 11.66 13.51
CA ILE A 13 9.72 10.40 12.81
C ILE A 13 8.26 10.35 12.35
N MET A 14 7.31 10.79 13.17
CA MET A 14 5.88 10.83 12.79
C MET A 14 5.61 11.77 11.61
N ILE A 15 6.27 12.93 11.57
CA ILE A 15 6.18 13.86 10.44
C ILE A 15 6.77 13.23 9.18
N ALA A 16 7.94 12.58 9.29
CA ALA A 16 8.55 11.89 8.16
C ALA A 16 7.64 10.77 7.61
N ILE A 17 7.04 9.97 8.48
CA ILE A 17 6.07 8.93 8.09
C ILE A 17 4.86 9.55 7.38
N ALA A 18 4.31 10.65 7.89
CA ALA A 18 3.18 11.33 7.27
C ALA A 18 3.51 11.85 5.85
N VAL A 19 4.71 12.41 5.65
CA VAL A 19 5.19 12.85 4.33
C VAL A 19 5.32 11.66 3.38
N ILE A 20 5.93 10.56 3.84
CA ILE A 20 6.06 9.33 3.04
C ILE A 20 4.67 8.81 2.66
N GLN A 21 3.73 8.76 3.59
CA GLN A 21 2.36 8.27 3.37
C GLN A 21 1.64 9.11 2.30
N LEU A 22 1.82 10.43 2.32
CA LEU A 22 1.27 11.33 1.31
C LEU A 22 1.87 11.07 -0.08
N MET A 23 3.19 10.93 -0.16
CA MET A 23 3.87 10.58 -1.42
C MET A 23 3.42 9.22 -1.96
N CYS A 24 3.27 8.22 -1.09
CA CYS A 24 2.75 6.90 -1.43
C CYS A 24 1.31 7.00 -1.94
N THR A 25 0.46 7.79 -1.28
CA THR A 25 -0.95 7.97 -1.68
C THR A 25 -1.06 8.59 -3.07
N ILE A 26 -0.25 9.61 -3.38
CA ILE A 26 -0.21 10.23 -4.72
C ILE A 26 0.19 9.21 -5.77
N GLN A 27 1.25 8.42 -5.51
CA GLN A 27 1.71 7.39 -6.44
C GLN A 27 0.67 6.29 -6.63
N ALA A 28 0.02 5.86 -5.55
CA ALA A 28 -1.01 4.84 -5.59
C ALA A 28 -2.26 5.30 -6.37
N PHE A 29 -2.63 6.57 -6.25
CA PHE A 29 -3.71 7.16 -7.04
C PHE A 29 -3.39 7.19 -8.55
N ARG A 30 -2.15 7.51 -8.91
CA ARG A 30 -1.66 7.43 -10.29
C ARG A 30 -1.67 5.99 -10.80
N GLY A 31 -1.36 5.05 -9.93
CA GLY A 31 -1.40 3.60 -10.16
C GLY A 31 -2.74 3.07 -10.70
N ARG A 32 -3.86 3.75 -10.46
CA ARG A 32 -5.20 3.30 -10.86
C ARG A 32 -5.45 3.28 -12.37
N HIS A 33 -4.65 4.03 -13.13
CA HIS A 33 -4.76 4.07 -14.60
C HIS A 33 -3.82 3.08 -15.28
N LEU A 34 -3.12 2.22 -14.53
CA LEU A 34 -2.30 1.17 -15.13
C LEU A 34 -3.21 0.09 -15.73
N PRO A 35 -2.73 -0.62 -16.78
CA PRO A 35 -3.44 -1.75 -17.37
C PRO A 35 -3.81 -2.80 -16.32
N SER A 36 -5.00 -3.40 -16.45
CA SER A 36 -5.59 -4.30 -15.47
C SER A 36 -4.78 -5.59 -15.27
N VAL A 37 -4.01 -6.00 -16.28
CA VAL A 37 -3.02 -7.08 -16.20
C VAL A 37 -2.02 -6.85 -15.05
N MET A 38 -1.69 -5.58 -14.79
CA MET A 38 -0.81 -5.10 -13.74
C MET A 38 -1.65 -4.63 -12.54
N ASN A 39 -2.46 -5.55 -12.00
CA ASN A 39 -3.33 -5.32 -10.83
C ASN A 39 -2.60 -4.72 -9.60
N ASP A 40 -1.26 -4.72 -9.63
CA ASP A 40 -0.37 -4.02 -8.71
C ASP A 40 -0.79 -2.57 -8.42
N GLY A 41 -1.27 -1.81 -9.41
CA GLY A 41 -1.66 -0.42 -9.21
C GLY A 41 -2.89 -0.27 -8.30
N VAL A 42 -3.89 -1.13 -8.49
CA VAL A 42 -5.12 -1.15 -7.69
C VAL A 42 -4.85 -1.72 -6.29
N VAL A 43 -4.06 -2.80 -6.20
CA VAL A 43 -3.65 -3.39 -4.92
C VAL A 43 -2.83 -2.40 -4.08
N LEU A 44 -1.93 -1.64 -4.70
CA LEU A 44 -1.16 -0.59 -4.05
C LEU A 44 -2.07 0.53 -3.52
N MET A 45 -3.10 0.92 -4.28
CA MET A 45 -4.10 1.91 -3.85
C MET A 45 -4.84 1.45 -2.59
N PHE A 46 -5.40 0.24 -2.60
CA PHE A 46 -6.11 -0.28 -1.43
C PHE A 46 -5.20 -0.44 -0.21
N THR A 47 -4.00 -0.96 -0.41
CA THR A 47 -3.01 -1.12 0.67
C THR A 47 -2.67 0.23 1.29
N THR A 48 -2.37 1.23 0.46
CA THR A 48 -2.01 2.57 0.95
C THR A 48 -3.18 3.23 1.68
N LEU A 49 -4.41 3.05 1.22
CA LEU A 49 -5.61 3.58 1.89
C LEU A 49 -5.79 2.99 3.29
N ILE A 50 -5.64 1.66 3.44
CA ILE A 50 -5.74 0.97 4.74
C ILE A 50 -4.67 1.47 5.69
N LEU A 51 -3.42 1.60 5.22
CA LEU A 51 -2.31 2.09 6.03
C LEU A 51 -2.49 3.55 6.46
N THR A 52 -3.00 4.40 5.57
CA THR A 52 -3.33 5.79 5.90
C THR A 52 -4.43 5.86 6.96
N ALA A 53 -5.49 5.06 6.84
CA ALA A 53 -6.55 4.99 7.84
C ALA A 53 -6.02 4.50 9.20
N SER A 54 -5.20 3.44 9.21
CA SER A 54 -4.53 2.92 10.40
C SER A 54 -3.67 3.99 11.08
N PHE A 55 -2.86 4.72 10.33
CA PHE A 55 -2.02 5.81 10.85
C PHE A 55 -2.86 6.92 11.48
N VAL A 56 -3.93 7.36 10.82
CA VAL A 56 -4.83 8.41 11.35
C VAL A 56 -5.54 7.95 12.62
N VAL A 57 -6.04 6.71 12.65
CA VAL A 57 -6.67 6.13 13.85
C VAL A 57 -5.69 6.09 15.02
N CYS A 58 -4.45 5.64 14.79
CA CYS A 58 -3.41 5.63 15.81
C CYS A 58 -3.07 7.04 16.31
N PHE A 59 -2.95 8.00 15.39
CA PHE A 59 -2.66 9.39 15.74
C PHE A 59 -3.74 10.03 16.61
N ILE A 60 -5.01 9.67 16.40
CA ILE A 60 -6.14 10.15 17.20
C ILE A 60 -6.17 9.47 18.57
N ILE A 61 -5.96 8.16 18.66
CA ILE A 61 -6.19 7.38 19.89
C ILE A 61 -4.99 7.43 20.86
N VAL A 62 -3.76 7.28 20.35
CA VAL A 62 -2.54 7.13 21.16
C VAL A 62 -2.29 8.27 22.16
N PRO A 63 -2.58 9.56 21.85
CA PRO A 63 -2.39 10.65 22.81
C PRO A 63 -3.16 10.46 24.12
N PHE A 64 -4.34 9.83 24.08
CA PHE A 64 -5.23 9.63 25.22
C PHE A 64 -4.87 8.42 26.10
N GLN A 65 -3.88 7.62 25.71
CA GLN A 65 -3.48 6.39 26.39
C GLN A 65 -2.45 6.63 27.51
N ARG A 66 -2.29 5.67 28.43
CA ARG A 66 -1.21 5.67 29.42
C ARG A 66 0.14 5.34 28.77
N PRO A 67 1.29 5.72 29.34
CA PRO A 67 2.60 5.50 28.72
C PRO A 67 2.86 4.06 28.26
N ILE A 68 2.53 3.06 29.09
CA ILE A 68 2.70 1.64 28.73
C ILE A 68 1.77 1.19 27.59
N GLU A 69 0.56 1.73 27.55
CA GLU A 69 -0.42 1.42 26.50
C GLU A 69 -0.03 2.04 25.15
N LYS A 70 0.65 3.21 25.17
CA LYS A 70 1.18 3.86 23.97
C LYS A 70 2.23 2.98 23.29
N GLU A 71 3.20 2.50 24.05
CA GLU A 71 4.27 1.62 23.54
C GLU A 71 3.68 0.34 22.91
N ILE A 72 2.76 -0.32 23.62
CA ILE A 72 2.08 -1.53 23.12
C ILE A 72 1.29 -1.22 21.85
N SER A 73 0.53 -0.13 21.83
CA SER A 73 -0.28 0.26 20.66
C SER A 73 0.59 0.56 19.44
N GLN A 74 1.74 1.20 19.63
CA GLN A 74 2.70 1.45 18.56
C GLN A 74 3.31 0.15 18.03
N CYS A 75 3.72 -0.78 18.89
CA CYS A 75 4.21 -2.09 18.47
C CYS A 75 3.15 -2.86 17.65
N ILE A 76 1.91 -2.89 18.14
CA ILE A 76 0.80 -3.57 17.43
C ILE A 76 0.52 -2.90 16.09
N ALA A 77 0.48 -1.56 16.04
CA ALA A 77 0.24 -0.83 14.80
C ALA A 77 1.32 -1.11 13.76
N ILE A 78 2.60 -1.15 14.15
CA ILE A 78 3.71 -1.48 13.25
C ILE A 78 3.55 -2.92 12.74
N LEU A 79 3.35 -3.89 13.64
CA LEU A 79 3.18 -5.30 13.26
C LEU A 79 2.00 -5.50 12.31
N ALA A 80 0.85 -4.93 12.63
CA ALA A 80 -0.35 -5.02 11.81
C ALA A 80 -0.15 -4.40 10.43
N ASN A 81 0.45 -3.21 10.36
CA ASN A 81 0.72 -2.52 9.10
C ASN A 81 1.72 -3.31 8.23
N THR A 82 2.77 -3.88 8.82
CA THR A 82 3.71 -4.75 8.08
C THR A 82 3.00 -5.99 7.53
N MET A 83 2.15 -6.63 8.33
CA MET A 83 1.38 -7.80 7.87
C MET A 83 0.46 -7.42 6.70
N VAL A 84 -0.28 -6.32 6.79
CA VAL A 84 -1.15 -5.84 5.70
C VAL A 84 -0.37 -5.65 4.39
N ILE A 85 0.80 -5.00 4.46
CA ILE A 85 1.67 -4.82 3.28
C ILE A 85 2.10 -6.18 2.71
N THR A 86 2.59 -7.08 3.56
CA THR A 86 3.07 -8.39 3.15
C THR A 86 1.95 -9.19 2.46
N PHE A 87 0.78 -9.29 3.07
CA PHE A 87 -0.31 -10.08 2.54
C PHE A 87 -0.91 -9.48 1.26
N LEU A 88 -1.21 -8.19 1.23
CA LEU A 88 -1.88 -7.59 0.07
C LEU A 88 -0.94 -7.45 -1.13
N MET A 89 0.28 -6.96 -0.93
CA MET A 89 1.19 -6.71 -2.05
C MET A 89 1.85 -7.97 -2.58
N TYR A 90 2.20 -8.91 -1.70
CA TYR A 90 2.95 -10.11 -2.08
C TYR A 90 2.08 -11.35 -2.13
N GLY A 91 1.03 -11.45 -1.30
CA GLY A 91 0.16 -12.64 -1.26
C GLY A 91 -0.54 -12.90 -2.60
N LEU A 92 -1.10 -11.87 -3.24
CA LEU A 92 -1.75 -12.02 -4.55
C LEU A 92 -0.77 -12.45 -5.64
N LYS A 93 0.49 -11.98 -5.57
CA LYS A 93 1.55 -12.37 -6.50
C LYS A 93 2.02 -13.80 -6.24
N ALA A 94 2.22 -14.16 -4.98
CA ALA A 94 2.58 -15.51 -4.57
C ALA A 94 1.52 -16.52 -5.00
N TYR A 95 0.23 -16.18 -4.87
CA TYR A 95 -0.88 -17.00 -5.38
C TYR A 95 -0.76 -17.24 -6.89
N ARG A 96 -0.61 -16.17 -7.68
CA ARG A 96 -0.47 -16.31 -9.14
C ARG A 96 0.77 -17.13 -9.53
N ILE A 97 1.89 -16.94 -8.84
CA ILE A 97 3.14 -17.67 -9.11
C ILE A 97 3.00 -19.17 -8.80
N LEU A 98 2.36 -19.53 -7.69
CA LEU A 98 2.26 -20.92 -7.22
C LEU A 98 1.16 -21.71 -7.93
N PHE A 99 0.02 -21.09 -8.21
CA PHE A 99 -1.18 -21.79 -8.72
C PHE A 99 -1.47 -21.54 -10.20
N HIS A 100 -0.88 -20.50 -10.80
CA HIS A 100 -1.08 -20.12 -12.21
C HIS A 100 0.24 -19.80 -12.93
N PRO A 101 1.22 -20.73 -12.96
CA PRO A 101 2.53 -20.49 -13.57
C PRO A 101 2.45 -20.13 -15.06
N GLU A 102 1.43 -20.57 -15.78
CA GLU A 102 1.16 -20.23 -17.18
C GLU A 102 0.95 -18.73 -17.40
N GLN A 103 0.38 -18.05 -16.41
CA GLN A 103 0.15 -16.60 -16.42
C GLN A 103 1.39 -15.81 -15.98
N ASN A 104 2.38 -16.48 -15.37
CA ASN A 104 3.64 -15.89 -14.90
C ASN A 104 4.76 -15.97 -15.97
N THR A 105 4.40 -15.86 -17.25
CA THR A 105 5.38 -15.79 -18.35
C THR A 105 5.47 -14.38 -18.92
N ARG A 106 6.67 -13.97 -19.32
CA ARG A 106 6.89 -12.65 -19.94
C ARG A 106 6.06 -12.47 -21.22
N ALA A 107 5.90 -13.55 -21.98
CA ALA A 107 5.11 -13.56 -23.21
C ALA A 107 3.62 -13.32 -22.91
N TYR A 108 3.05 -14.04 -21.94
CA TYR A 108 1.66 -13.86 -21.54
C TYR A 108 1.39 -12.43 -21.07
N PHE A 109 2.21 -11.92 -20.13
CA PHE A 109 2.07 -10.56 -19.61
C PHE A 109 2.12 -9.50 -20.71
N ARG A 110 3.12 -9.58 -21.60
CA ARG A 110 3.29 -8.61 -22.69
C ARG A 110 2.13 -8.64 -23.67
N ASN A 111 1.65 -9.82 -24.05
CA ASN A 111 0.54 -9.98 -24.98
C ASN A 111 -0.77 -9.41 -24.41
N GLN A 112 -1.05 -9.68 -23.13
CA GLN A 112 -2.24 -9.14 -22.46
C GLN A 112 -2.16 -7.61 -22.33
N CYS A 113 -1.02 -7.08 -21.88
CA CYS A 113 -0.82 -5.64 -21.73
C CYS A 113 -0.95 -4.87 -23.06
N LEU A 114 -0.37 -5.40 -24.16
CA LEU A 114 -0.51 -4.81 -25.49
C LEU A 114 -1.96 -4.79 -25.98
N THR A 115 -2.72 -5.85 -25.68
CA THR A 115 -4.14 -5.94 -26.04
C THR A 115 -4.97 -4.88 -25.32
N GLU A 116 -4.78 -4.72 -24.01
CA GLU A 116 -5.49 -3.70 -23.23
C GLU A 116 -5.14 -2.27 -23.66
N MET A 117 -3.84 -1.98 -23.87
CA MET A 117 -3.44 -0.66 -24.34
C MET A 117 -4.02 -0.34 -25.72
N ARG A 118 -4.08 -1.32 -26.63
CA ARG A 118 -4.71 -1.14 -27.94
C ARG A 118 -6.20 -0.86 -27.81
N GLN A 119 -6.90 -1.53 -26.89
CA GLN A 119 -8.32 -1.29 -26.63
C GLN A 119 -8.56 0.12 -26.07
N ASP A 120 -7.74 0.59 -25.12
CA ASP A 120 -7.84 1.96 -24.58
C ASP A 120 -7.64 3.02 -25.67
N VAL A 121 -6.67 2.82 -26.57
CA VAL A 121 -6.46 3.73 -27.71
C VAL A 121 -7.65 3.74 -28.67
N ASN A 122 -8.18 2.55 -29.03
CA ASN A 122 -9.32 2.46 -29.95
C ASN A 122 -10.57 3.12 -29.34
N GLN A 123 -10.84 2.92 -28.06
CA GLN A 123 -11.94 3.58 -27.36
C GLN A 123 -11.80 5.10 -27.36
N ARG A 124 -10.58 5.63 -27.15
CA ARG A 124 -10.32 7.07 -27.20
C ARG A 124 -10.52 7.67 -28.60
N ILE A 125 -10.28 6.90 -29.66
CA ILE A 125 -10.54 7.33 -31.04
C ILE A 125 -12.05 7.37 -31.31
N GLU A 126 -12.81 6.37 -30.87
CA GLU A 126 -14.27 6.32 -31.06
C GLU A 126 -15.02 7.44 -30.32
N MET A 127 -14.47 7.93 -29.20
CA MET A 127 -15.04 9.03 -28.42
C MET A 127 -14.74 10.43 -29.01
N ARG A 128 -14.02 10.53 -30.12
CA ARG A 128 -13.54 11.80 -30.70
C ARG A 128 -14.17 12.07 -32.07
#